data_AF-A0A7V9I3F1-F1
#
_entry.id   AF-A0A7V9I3F1-F1
#
_cell.length_a   1.000
_cell.length_b   1.000
_cell.length_c   1.000
_cell.angle_alpha   90.00
_cell.angle_beta   90.00
_cell.angle_gamma   90.00
#
_symmetry.space_group_name_H-M   'P 1'
#
loop_
_entity.id
_entity.type
_entity.pdbx_description
1 polymer ?
#
loop_
_entity_poly.entity_id
_entity_poly.type
_entity_poly.pdbx_seq_one_letter_code
_entity_poly.pdbx_strand_id
1 'polypeptide(L)'
;LRKGGRLVVFGATGGPSVELDVRGVYLNHQSILGTTMGSPQDFRGLLRSIELGRWAPVIDSVRPLAEGAAAHERMRSGDQFGKLVLEV
;
A
#
# COMPACT_ATOMS: atom_id res chain seq x y z
N LEU A 1 -6.08 17.40 5.03
CA LEU A 1 -5.22 17.72 3.85
C LEU A 1 -5.07 19.23 3.74
N ARG A 2 -3.96 19.73 3.16
CA ARG A 2 -3.85 21.15 2.80
C ARG A 2 -4.88 21.53 1.72
N LYS A 3 -5.14 22.83 1.53
CA LYS A 3 -5.95 23.35 0.42
C LYS A 3 -5.40 22.83 -0.93
N GLY A 4 -6.29 22.37 -1.81
CA GLY A 4 -5.94 21.74 -3.09
C GLY A 4 -5.35 20.33 -2.97
N GLY A 5 -5.36 19.73 -1.78
CA GLY A 5 -4.76 18.41 -1.54
C GLY A 5 -5.56 17.25 -2.18
N ARG A 6 -4.87 16.14 -2.43
CA ARG A 6 -5.45 14.92 -3.00
C ARG A 6 -5.34 13.76 -2.00
N LEU A 7 -6.47 13.13 -1.67
CA LEU A 7 -6.52 11.85 -0.96
C LEU A 7 -6.55 10.73 -2.00
N VAL A 8 -5.62 9.78 -1.92
CA VAL A 8 -5.61 8.59 -2.77
C VAL A 8 -5.92 7.37 -1.90
N VAL A 9 -6.90 6.56 -2.31
CA VAL A 9 -7.35 5.37 -1.58
C VAL A 9 -7.13 4.13 -2.45
N PHE A 10 -6.43 3.13 -1.91
CA PHE A 10 -6.12 1.87 -2.62
C PHE A 10 -6.69 0.61 -1.94
N GLY A 11 -7.45 0.77 -0.85
CA GLY A 11 -7.98 -0.34 -0.08
C GLY A 11 -8.86 0.13 1.07
N ALA A 12 -9.49 -0.84 1.71
CA ALA A 12 -10.54 -0.63 2.70
C ALA A 12 -10.40 -1.60 3.89
N THR A 13 -9.17 -1.78 4.39
CA THR A 13 -8.86 -2.74 5.48
C THR A 13 -9.71 -2.51 6.74
N GLY A 14 -10.04 -1.25 7.05
CA GLY A 14 -10.88 -0.89 8.19
C GLY A 14 -12.39 -0.96 7.94
N GLY A 15 -12.83 -1.34 6.73
CA GLY A 15 -14.24 -1.40 6.33
C GLY A 15 -14.54 -0.64 5.04
N PRO A 16 -15.65 -0.97 4.35
CA PRO A 16 -15.96 -0.49 3.00
C PRO A 16 -16.56 0.91 2.96
N SER A 17 -16.79 1.58 4.10
CA SER A 17 -17.51 2.86 4.18
C SER A 17 -16.90 3.77 5.23
N VAL A 18 -17.04 5.08 5.01
CA VAL A 18 -16.50 6.12 5.89
C VAL A 18 -17.43 7.33 5.91
N GLU A 19 -17.50 8.02 7.04
CA GLU A 19 -18.15 9.33 7.16
C GLU A 19 -17.19 10.46 6.76
N LEU A 20 -17.70 11.46 6.04
CA LEU A 20 -16.87 12.52 5.47
C LEU A 20 -17.50 13.91 5.66
N ASP A 21 -16.72 14.87 6.16
CA ASP A 21 -17.12 16.28 6.15
C ASP A 21 -17.02 16.87 4.73
N VAL A 22 -18.18 16.93 4.07
CA VAL A 22 -18.31 17.45 2.70
C VAL A 22 -17.84 18.90 2.59
N ARG A 23 -18.06 19.74 3.62
CA ARG A 23 -17.65 21.16 3.58
C ARG A 23 -16.14 21.29 3.59
N GLY A 24 -15.47 20.49 4.41
CA GLY A 24 -14.02 20.39 4.44
C GLY A 24 -13.43 20.07 3.07
N VAL A 25 -14.10 19.24 2.26
CA VAL A 25 -13.63 18.88 0.91
C VAL A 25 -13.77 20.04 -0.07
N TYR A 26 -14.98 20.59 -0.26
CA TYR A 26 -15.18 21.59 -1.32
C TYR A 26 -14.62 22.98 -0.97
N LEU A 27 -14.66 23.42 0.30
CA LEU A 27 -14.07 24.71 0.69
C LEU A 27 -12.55 24.72 0.58
N ASN A 28 -11.93 23.56 0.81
CA ASN A 28 -10.48 23.39 0.63
C ASN A 28 -10.10 22.93 -0.78
N HIS A 29 -11.04 22.80 -1.72
CA HIS A 29 -10.82 22.29 -3.07
C HIS A 29 -10.03 20.96 -3.10
N GLN A 30 -10.39 20.03 -2.22
CA GLN A 30 -9.71 18.73 -2.14
C GLN A 30 -10.29 17.74 -3.16
N SER A 31 -9.48 16.77 -3.57
CA SER A 31 -9.92 15.65 -4.42
C SER A 31 -9.76 14.33 -3.70
N ILE A 32 -10.69 13.39 -3.94
CA ILE A 32 -10.60 12.01 -3.47
C ILE A 32 -10.49 11.13 -4.71
N LEU A 33 -9.45 10.30 -4.77
CA LEU A 33 -9.10 9.48 -5.92
C LEU A 33 -9.00 8.02 -5.50
N GLY A 34 -9.67 7.14 -6.22
CA GLY A 34 -9.52 5.69 -6.07
C GLY A 34 -8.40 5.15 -6.96
N THR A 35 -7.71 4.11 -6.49
CA THR A 35 -6.81 3.28 -7.29
C THR A 35 -6.88 1.84 -6.81
N THR A 36 -6.39 0.91 -7.60
CA THR A 36 -6.29 -0.52 -7.24
C THR A 36 -4.87 -1.02 -7.43
N MET A 37 -4.27 -0.68 -8.57
CA MET A 37 -2.90 -1.02 -8.95
C MET A 37 -2.26 0.12 -9.73
N GLY A 38 -0.93 0.12 -9.79
CA GLY A 38 -0.18 0.95 -10.73
C GLY A 38 -0.28 0.42 -12.16
N SER A 39 -0.11 1.31 -13.14
CA SER A 39 0.03 0.96 -14.54
C SER A 39 1.34 0.20 -14.80
N PRO A 40 1.51 -0.47 -15.95
CA PRO A 40 2.79 -1.03 -16.36
C PRO A 40 3.92 0.01 -16.41
N GLN A 41 3.59 1.28 -16.67
CA GLN A 41 4.55 2.38 -16.62
C GLN A 41 5.01 2.67 -15.19
N ASP A 42 4.08 2.68 -14.22
CA ASP A 42 4.41 2.88 -12.81
C ASP A 42 5.30 1.76 -12.29
N PHE A 43 5.00 0.51 -12.68
CA PHE A 43 5.82 -0.64 -12.29
C PHE A 43 7.24 -0.56 -12.85
N ARG A 44 7.42 -0.16 -14.12
CA ARG A 44 8.75 0.11 -14.68
C ARG A 44 9.49 1.22 -13.93
N GLY A 45 8.77 2.26 -13.48
CA GLY A 45 9.33 3.33 -12.66
C GLY A 45 9.81 2.85 -11.29
N LEU A 46 9.05 1.95 -10.65
CA LEU A 46 9.44 1.28 -9.41
C LEU A 46 10.72 0.45 -9.61
N LEU A 47 10.77 -0.41 -10.63
CA LEU A 47 11.94 -1.23 -10.93
C LEU A 47 13.19 -0.37 -11.16
N ARG A 48 13.08 0.69 -11.97
CA ARG A 48 14.18 1.65 -12.16
C ARG A 48 14.64 2.29 -10.85
N SER A 49 13.72 2.58 -9.93
CA SER A 49 14.07 3.18 -8.63
C SER A 49 14.85 2.20 -7.74
N ILE A 50 14.53 0.89 -7.83
CA ILE A 50 15.28 -0.19 -7.18
C ILE A 50 16.68 -0.32 -7.81
N GLU A 51 16.76 -0.38 -9.13
CA GLU A 51 18.03 -0.50 -9.87
C GLU A 51 19.00 0.66 -9.55
N LEU A 52 18.46 1.87 -9.39
CA LEU A 52 19.24 3.06 -9.04
C LEU A 52 19.55 3.18 -7.53
N GLY A 53 19.17 2.18 -6.72
CA GLY A 53 19.38 2.18 -5.27
C GLY A 53 18.62 3.29 -4.53
N ARG A 54 17.61 3.91 -5.15
CA ARG A 54 16.82 5.00 -4.56
C ARG A 54 15.72 4.49 -3.63
N TRP A 55 15.35 3.23 -3.78
CA TRP A 55 14.35 2.58 -2.97
C TRP A 55 14.65 1.09 -2.84
N ALA A 56 14.36 0.53 -1.67
CA ALA A 56 14.40 -0.90 -1.42
C ALA A 56 13.17 -1.31 -0.59
N PRO A 57 12.62 -2.51 -0.80
CA PRO A 57 11.53 -3.00 0.03
C PRO A 57 12.01 -3.27 1.45
N VAL A 58 11.16 -2.97 2.44
CA VAL A 58 11.36 -3.45 3.81
C VAL A 58 10.86 -4.89 3.87
N ILE A 59 11.78 -5.83 4.11
CA ILE A 59 11.48 -7.25 4.27
C ILE A 59 11.38 -7.56 5.77
N ASP A 60 10.27 -8.17 6.19
CA ASP A 60 10.07 -8.64 7.57
C ASP A 60 10.75 -9.99 7.79
N SER A 61 10.50 -10.96 6.90
CA SER A 61 11.13 -12.26 6.95
C SER A 61 11.16 -12.94 5.57
N VAL A 62 12.16 -13.80 5.38
CA VAL A 62 12.26 -14.75 4.26
C VAL A 62 12.12 -16.14 4.87
N ARG A 63 11.23 -16.97 4.31
CA ARG A 63 10.91 -18.30 4.83
C ARG A 63 10.80 -19.32 3.68
N PRO A 64 11.07 -20.61 3.90
CA PRO A 64 10.81 -21.63 2.89
C PRO A 64 9.34 -21.67 2.48
N LEU A 65 9.04 -22.01 1.23
CA LEU A 65 7.66 -22.14 0.72
C LEU A 65 6.80 -23.07 1.59
N ALA A 66 7.41 -24.10 2.18
CA ALA A 66 6.74 -25.03 3.10
C ALA A 66 6.12 -24.34 4.33
N GLU A 67 6.60 -23.16 4.72
CA GLU A 67 6.05 -22.36 5.82
C GLU A 67 4.95 -21.38 5.41
N GLY A 68 4.43 -21.46 4.18
CA GLY A 68 3.43 -20.52 3.67
C GLY A 68 2.21 -20.33 4.58
N ALA A 69 1.72 -21.40 5.20
CA ALA A 69 0.61 -21.33 6.15
C ALA A 69 0.94 -20.46 7.38
N ALA A 70 2.13 -20.62 7.96
CA ALA A 70 2.59 -19.82 9.09
C ALA A 70 2.81 -18.34 8.70
N ALA A 71 3.30 -18.09 7.48
CA ALA A 71 3.44 -16.73 6.95
C ALA A 71 2.07 -16.03 6.80
N HIS A 72 1.05 -16.74 6.30
CA HIS A 72 -0.31 -16.21 6.21
C HIS A 72 -0.93 -15.91 7.58
N GLU A 73 -0.69 -16.77 8.57
CA GLU A 73 -1.18 -16.54 9.93
C GLU A 73 -0.55 -15.29 10.56
N ARG A 74 0.77 -15.10 10.40
CA ARG A 74 1.45 -13.85 10.78
C ARG A 74 0.83 -12.65 10.06
N MET A 75 0.60 -12.75 8.75
CA MET A 75 -0.03 -11.68 7.98
C MET A 75 -1.42 -11.29 8.52
N ARG A 76 -2.21 -12.28 8.95
CA ARG A 76 -3.54 -12.11 9.52
C ARG A 76 -3.51 -11.44 10.89
N SER A 77 -2.51 -11.76 11.71
CA SER A 77 -2.31 -11.12 13.02
C SER A 77 -1.94 -9.64 12.92
N GLY A 78 -1.32 -9.21 11.82
CA GLY A 78 -0.81 -7.85 11.64
C GLY A 78 0.56 -7.61 12.31
N ASP A 79 1.20 -8.65 12.85
CA ASP A 79 2.50 -8.57 13.53
C ASP A 79 3.69 -8.24 12.60
N GLN A 80 3.46 -8.24 11.28
CA GLN A 80 4.48 -7.89 10.28
C GLN A 80 4.51 -6.39 10.01
N PHE A 81 5.70 -5.81 9.97
CA PHE A 81 5.90 -4.43 9.49
C PHE A 81 6.21 -4.37 7.99
N GLY A 82 6.90 -5.39 7.47
CA GLY A 82 7.39 -5.46 6.09
C GLY A 82 6.77 -6.58 5.25
N LYS A 83 7.42 -6.87 4.12
CA LYS A 83 7.04 -7.98 3.23
C LYS A 83 7.46 -9.32 3.83
N LEU A 84 6.56 -10.30 3.79
CA LEU A 84 6.87 -11.71 4.03
C LEU A 84 7.22 -12.35 2.68
N VAL A 85 8.42 -12.88 2.55
CA VAL A 85 8.92 -13.51 1.32
C VAL A 85 8.97 -15.02 1.51
N LEU A 86 8.48 -15.76 0.52
CA LEU A 86 8.61 -17.21 0.47
C LEU A 86 9.67 -17.58 -0.56
N GLU A 87 10.67 -18.33 -0.12
CA GLU A 87 11.74 -18.89 -0.95
C GLU A 87 11.29 -20.25 -1.51
N VAL A 88 11.48 -20.43 -2.81
CA VAL A 88 11.00 -21.58 -3.60
C VAL A 88 12.18 -22.38 -4.15
#